data_AF-A0A485K494-F1
#
_entry.id   AF-A0A485K494-F1
#
_cell.length_a   1.000
_cell.length_b   1.000
_cell.length_c   1.000
_cell.angle_alpha   90.00
_cell.angle_beta   90.00
_cell.angle_gamma   90.00
#
_symmetry.space_group_name_H-M   'P 1'
#
loop_
_entity.id
_entity.type
_entity.pdbx_description
1 polymer ?
#
loop_
_entity_poly.entity_id
_entity_poly.type
_entity_poly.pdbx_seq_one_letter_code
_entity_poly.pdbx_strand_id
1 'polypeptide(L)'
;MEAMFTGSHEFYEGVEINGTYQDTNKAKQLTKQHAYTVIVLGERTFAEVPGNGDEMAFPDGLIKYVQDIASTGTKIVLAGLHCEMGGQVIAEVIVGKVNPSGKLPYVYPKSSDNTNLATPNYFRKNDRCVKMGTNDTCPAEWQYGEGLSYTTFAYTNMQLSSAGFASTSQT
;
A
#
# COMPACT_ATOMS: atom_id res chain seq x y z
N MET A 1 -24.67 11.60 7.39
CA MET A 1 -24.86 11.31 5.95
C MET A 1 -23.82 10.28 5.56
N GLU A 2 -24.23 9.11 5.08
CA GLU A 2 -23.31 8.04 4.61
C GLU A 2 -22.52 8.51 3.38
N ALA A 3 -21.33 7.95 3.16
CA ALA A 3 -20.63 8.17 1.90
C ALA A 3 -21.35 7.43 0.78
N MET A 4 -21.70 8.15 -0.29
CA MET A 4 -22.34 7.58 -1.46
C MET A 4 -21.60 8.03 -2.71
N PHE A 5 -21.27 7.07 -3.57
CA PHE A 5 -20.83 7.37 -4.93
C PHE A 5 -22.05 7.88 -5.71
N THR A 6 -22.03 9.15 -6.09
CA THR A 6 -23.08 9.75 -6.90
C THR A 6 -22.83 9.48 -8.38
N GLY A 7 -23.81 8.97 -9.12
CA GLY A 7 -23.72 8.72 -10.56
C GLY A 7 -23.86 7.24 -10.94
N SER A 8 -23.60 6.92 -12.21
CA SER A 8 -23.58 5.56 -12.71
C SER A 8 -22.35 4.81 -12.18
N HIS A 9 -22.56 3.60 -11.68
CA HIS A 9 -21.53 2.70 -11.21
C HIS A 9 -21.73 1.33 -11.85
N GLU A 10 -20.63 0.66 -12.16
CA GLU A 10 -20.63 -0.68 -12.72
C GLU A 10 -19.63 -1.55 -11.96
N PHE A 11 -20.08 -2.73 -11.53
CA PHE A 11 -19.23 -3.73 -10.90
C PHE A 11 -18.81 -4.79 -11.91
N TYR A 12 -17.54 -5.15 -11.89
CA TYR A 12 -17.00 -6.21 -12.73
C TYR A 12 -15.91 -7.00 -12.00
N GLU A 13 -16.15 -8.31 -11.86
CA GLU A 13 -15.17 -9.27 -11.36
C GLU A 13 -14.30 -9.75 -12.54
N GLY A 14 -13.05 -9.27 -12.61
CA GLY A 14 -12.19 -9.52 -13.78
C GLY A 14 -11.08 -10.55 -13.57
N VAL A 15 -10.71 -10.83 -12.32
CA VAL A 15 -9.65 -11.79 -11.97
C VAL A 15 -9.99 -12.47 -10.64
N GLU A 16 -9.83 -13.78 -10.61
CA GLU A 16 -10.00 -14.60 -9.42
C GLU A 16 -8.86 -14.39 -8.42
N ILE A 17 -9.09 -14.72 -7.14
CA ILE A 17 -8.08 -14.60 -6.07
C ILE A 17 -6.81 -15.43 -6.34
N ASN A 18 -6.92 -16.48 -7.15
CA ASN A 18 -5.80 -17.32 -7.57
C ASN A 18 -5.05 -16.81 -8.82
N GLY A 19 -5.46 -15.65 -9.37
CA GLY A 19 -4.89 -15.07 -10.59
C GLY A 19 -5.50 -15.62 -11.89
N THR A 20 -6.56 -16.42 -11.85
CA THR A 20 -7.23 -16.87 -13.08
C THR A 20 -8.00 -15.71 -13.70
N TYR A 21 -7.68 -15.36 -14.95
CA TYR A 21 -8.37 -14.32 -15.69
C TYR A 21 -9.77 -14.75 -16.11
N GLN A 22 -10.73 -13.83 -16.00
CA GLN A 22 -12.01 -13.98 -16.67
C GLN A 22 -11.98 -13.28 -18.05
N ASP A 23 -12.02 -11.95 -18.10
CA ASP A 23 -11.85 -11.17 -19.34
C ASP A 23 -11.33 -9.74 -19.06
N THR A 24 -10.04 -9.53 -19.31
CA THR A 24 -9.38 -8.23 -19.12
C THR A 24 -9.77 -7.19 -20.18
N ASN A 25 -10.20 -7.62 -21.37
CA ASN A 25 -10.59 -6.68 -22.42
C ASN A 25 -11.89 -5.97 -22.06
N LYS A 26 -12.85 -6.69 -21.48
CA LYS A 26 -14.05 -6.11 -20.91
C LYS A 26 -13.71 -5.12 -19.80
N ALA A 27 -12.85 -5.47 -18.85
CA ALA A 27 -12.40 -4.54 -17.79
C ALA A 27 -11.81 -3.23 -18.37
N LYS A 28 -10.96 -3.34 -19.39
CA LYS A 28 -10.37 -2.19 -20.08
C LYS A 28 -11.43 -1.33 -20.79
N GLN A 29 -12.46 -1.94 -21.39
CA GLN A 29 -13.55 -1.19 -22.02
C GLN A 29 -14.38 -0.44 -20.98
N LEU A 30 -14.76 -1.10 -19.89
CA LEU A 30 -15.52 -0.47 -18.79
C LEU A 30 -14.72 0.68 -18.18
N THR A 31 -13.42 0.50 -17.99
CA THR A 31 -12.54 1.54 -17.46
C THR A 31 -12.55 2.79 -18.34
N LYS A 32 -12.54 2.64 -19.68
CA LYS A 32 -12.60 3.79 -20.60
C LYS A 32 -13.93 4.54 -20.58
N GLN A 33 -15.00 3.93 -20.07
CA GLN A 33 -16.32 4.55 -19.96
C GLN A 33 -16.48 5.33 -18.64
N HIS A 34 -15.56 5.17 -17.70
CA HIS A 34 -15.64 5.75 -16.36
C HIS A 34 -14.51 6.74 -16.11
N ALA A 35 -14.77 7.77 -15.30
CA ALA A 35 -13.76 8.75 -14.90
C ALA A 35 -12.80 8.22 -13.82
N TYR A 36 -13.25 7.24 -13.04
CA TYR A 36 -12.52 6.63 -11.93
C TYR A 36 -12.71 5.12 -11.92
N THR A 37 -11.68 4.39 -11.49
CA THR A 37 -11.74 2.94 -11.35
C THR A 37 -11.23 2.56 -9.97
N VAL A 38 -12.07 1.91 -9.18
CA VAL A 38 -11.68 1.37 -7.87
C VAL A 38 -11.36 -0.10 -8.06
N ILE A 39 -10.11 -0.49 -7.82
CA ILE A 39 -9.69 -1.89 -7.86
C ILE A 39 -9.48 -2.35 -6.43
N VAL A 40 -10.25 -3.35 -6.01
CA VAL A 40 -10.10 -3.98 -4.69
C VAL A 40 -9.35 -5.28 -4.90
N LEU A 41 -8.20 -5.39 -4.23
CA LEU A 41 -7.33 -6.56 -4.28
C LEU A 41 -7.08 -7.04 -2.86
N GLY A 42 -6.78 -8.31 -2.73
CA GLY A 42 -6.41 -8.91 -1.46
C GLY A 42 -5.72 -10.24 -1.70
N GLU A 43 -5.31 -10.85 -0.61
CA GLU A 43 -4.78 -12.20 -0.61
C GLU A 43 -5.89 -13.21 -0.30
N ARG A 44 -5.60 -14.49 -0.52
CA ARG A 44 -6.52 -15.56 -0.14
C ARG A 44 -6.75 -15.59 1.36
N THR A 45 -7.82 -16.26 1.78
CA THR A 45 -8.07 -16.51 3.20
C THR A 45 -6.89 -17.26 3.84
N PHE A 46 -6.58 -16.90 5.09
CA PHE A 46 -5.47 -17.48 5.87
C PHE A 46 -4.07 -17.30 5.27
N ALA A 47 -3.84 -16.25 4.47
CA ALA A 47 -2.51 -15.92 3.97
C ALA A 47 -1.54 -15.51 5.10
N GLU A 48 -2.05 -14.83 6.14
CA GLU A 48 -1.25 -14.36 7.29
C GLU A 48 -1.15 -15.38 8.43
N VAL A 49 -0.77 -16.63 8.13
CA VAL A 49 -0.59 -17.68 9.16
C VAL A 49 0.90 -17.99 9.36
N PRO A 50 1.39 -18.08 10.62
CA PRO A 50 2.77 -18.50 10.89
C PRO A 50 3.08 -19.85 10.23
N GLY A 51 4.17 -19.91 9.45
CA GLY A 51 4.56 -21.12 8.72
C GLY A 51 3.86 -21.31 7.38
N ASN A 52 3.06 -20.33 6.92
CA ASN A 52 2.59 -20.30 5.55
C ASN A 52 3.78 -20.13 4.59
N GLY A 53 3.80 -20.92 3.51
CA GLY A 53 4.84 -20.92 2.49
C GLY A 53 4.45 -20.18 1.21
N ASP A 54 3.35 -19.43 1.25
CA ASP A 54 2.90 -18.62 0.12
C ASP A 54 3.99 -17.62 -0.30
N GLU A 55 4.04 -17.37 -1.60
CA GLU A 55 4.81 -16.26 -2.11
C GLU A 55 4.22 -14.94 -1.60
N MET A 56 5.09 -14.00 -1.23
CA MET A 56 4.68 -12.65 -0.82
C MET A 56 4.17 -11.80 -2.00
N ALA A 57 4.41 -12.25 -3.23
CA ALA A 57 3.87 -11.60 -4.41
C ALA A 57 2.44 -12.06 -4.64
N PHE A 58 1.57 -11.14 -5.07
CA PHE A 58 0.27 -11.54 -5.60
C PHE A 58 0.45 -12.50 -6.78
N PRO A 59 -0.51 -13.42 -7.02
CA PRO A 59 -0.51 -14.25 -8.22
C PRO A 59 -0.30 -13.41 -9.49
N ASP A 60 0.51 -13.89 -10.42
CA ASP A 60 0.87 -13.18 -11.66
C ASP A 60 -0.34 -12.63 -12.42
N GLY A 61 -1.46 -13.35 -12.37
CA GLY A 61 -2.71 -12.90 -12.98
C GLY A 61 -3.33 -11.68 -12.31
N LEU A 62 -3.29 -11.58 -10.98
CA LEU A 62 -3.71 -10.38 -10.26
C LEU A 62 -2.78 -9.20 -10.61
N ILE A 63 -1.46 -9.43 -10.59
CA ILE A 63 -0.47 -8.40 -10.92
C ILE A 63 -0.70 -7.85 -12.33
N LYS A 64 -0.78 -8.73 -13.34
CA LYS A 64 -0.93 -8.32 -14.73
C LYS A 64 -2.32 -7.72 -15.00
N TYR A 65 -3.39 -8.15 -14.32
CA TYR A 65 -4.71 -7.50 -14.41
C TYR A 65 -4.65 -6.03 -13.98
N VAL A 66 -3.98 -5.75 -12.87
CA VAL A 66 -3.83 -4.38 -12.34
C VAL A 66 -2.96 -3.54 -13.25
N GLN A 67 -1.84 -4.08 -13.75
CA GLN A 67 -0.99 -3.40 -14.74
C GLN A 67 -1.76 -3.07 -16.02
N ASP A 68 -2.59 -4.01 -16.48
CA ASP A 68 -3.44 -3.85 -17.64
C ASP A 68 -4.48 -2.74 -17.46
N ILE A 69 -5.10 -2.62 -16.29
CA ILE A 69 -6.02 -1.51 -15.99
C ILE A 69 -5.26 -0.21 -15.79
N ALA A 70 -4.12 -0.22 -15.09
CA ALA A 70 -3.29 0.97 -14.89
C ALA A 70 -2.83 1.58 -16.22
N SER A 71 -2.57 0.75 -17.23
CA SER A 71 -2.21 1.20 -18.59
C SER A 71 -3.27 2.04 -19.29
N THR A 72 -4.52 2.04 -18.80
CA THR A 72 -5.60 2.88 -19.33
C THR A 72 -5.50 4.35 -18.91
N GLY A 73 -4.61 4.68 -17.96
CA GLY A 73 -4.47 6.02 -17.40
C GLY A 73 -5.46 6.35 -16.28
N THR A 74 -6.23 5.36 -15.81
CA THR A 74 -7.12 5.52 -14.65
C THR A 74 -6.31 5.66 -13.35
N LYS A 75 -6.92 6.31 -12.34
CA LYS A 75 -6.34 6.44 -11.00
C LYS A 75 -6.74 5.22 -10.18
N ILE A 76 -5.77 4.54 -9.58
CA ILE A 76 -5.98 3.33 -8.78
C ILE A 76 -5.77 3.65 -7.30
N VAL A 77 -6.64 3.11 -6.44
CA VAL A 77 -6.52 3.17 -4.99
C VAL A 77 -6.45 1.73 -4.47
N LEU A 78 -5.38 1.41 -3.74
CA LEU A 78 -5.22 0.12 -3.05
C LEU A 78 -5.72 0.26 -1.61
N ALA A 79 -6.56 -0.67 -1.17
CA ALA A 79 -6.98 -0.81 0.20
C ALA A 79 -6.62 -2.22 0.70
N GLY A 80 -5.89 -2.31 1.81
CA GLY A 80 -5.53 -3.59 2.43
C GLY A 80 -6.70 -4.29 3.12
N LEU A 81 -6.39 -5.21 4.03
CA LEU A 81 -7.39 -5.92 4.82
C LEU A 81 -7.97 -5.01 5.90
N HIS A 82 -9.25 -4.72 5.77
CA HIS A 82 -10.01 -3.94 6.75
C HIS A 82 -11.15 -4.80 7.28
N CYS A 83 -11.47 -4.66 8.56
CA CYS A 83 -12.53 -5.43 9.21
C CYS A 83 -13.94 -4.94 8.77
N GLU A 84 -14.96 -5.20 9.58
CA GLU A 84 -16.37 -4.99 9.25
C GLU A 84 -16.72 -3.57 8.75
N MET A 85 -16.05 -2.54 9.28
CA MET A 85 -16.26 -1.15 8.87
C MET A 85 -15.34 -0.68 7.73
N GLY A 86 -14.55 -1.59 7.15
CA GLY A 86 -13.56 -1.31 6.13
C GLY A 86 -14.14 -0.70 4.87
N GLY A 87 -15.21 -1.30 4.33
CA GLY A 87 -15.86 -0.79 3.12
C GLY A 87 -16.38 0.64 3.28
N GLN A 88 -16.96 0.95 4.44
CA GLN A 88 -17.45 2.30 4.73
C GLN A 88 -16.29 3.31 4.79
N VAL A 89 -15.23 3.02 5.55
CA VAL A 89 -14.13 3.99 5.70
C VAL A 89 -13.40 4.24 4.38
N ILE A 90 -13.25 3.21 3.54
CA ILE A 90 -12.67 3.33 2.20
C ILE A 90 -13.55 4.26 1.33
N ALA A 91 -14.87 4.04 1.32
CA ALA A 91 -15.78 4.91 0.58
C ALA A 91 -15.72 6.36 1.09
N GLU A 92 -15.73 6.56 2.41
CA GLU A 92 -15.66 7.89 3.03
C GLU A 92 -14.35 8.63 2.70
N VAL A 93 -13.23 7.92 2.63
CA VAL A 93 -11.96 8.47 2.16
C VAL A 93 -12.07 8.84 0.68
N ILE A 94 -12.44 7.91 -0.20
CA ILE A 94 -12.48 8.16 -1.66
C ILE A 94 -13.37 9.35 -2.03
N VAL A 95 -14.53 9.52 -1.38
CA VAL A 95 -15.42 10.67 -1.63
C VAL A 95 -15.02 11.95 -0.91
N GLY A 96 -13.91 11.94 -0.15
CA GLY A 96 -13.39 13.11 0.55
C GLY A 96 -14.12 13.48 1.84
N LYS A 97 -15.03 12.63 2.34
CA LYS A 97 -15.72 12.84 3.63
C LYS A 97 -14.76 12.70 4.80
N VAL A 98 -13.76 11.81 4.68
CA VAL A 98 -12.69 11.62 5.65
C VAL A 98 -11.35 11.88 4.98
N ASN A 99 -10.50 12.68 5.62
CA ASN A 99 -9.14 12.92 5.15
C ASN A 99 -8.24 11.73 5.53
N PRO A 100 -7.55 11.08 4.59
CA PRO A 100 -6.61 10.01 4.92
C PRO A 100 -5.47 10.53 5.80
N SER A 101 -5.15 9.77 6.84
CA SER A 101 -4.13 10.11 7.84
C SER A 101 -3.23 8.94 8.23
N GLY A 102 -3.42 7.78 7.61
CA GLY A 102 -2.59 6.60 7.84
C GLY A 102 -1.15 6.82 7.36
N LYS A 103 -0.20 6.29 8.13
CA LYS A 103 1.23 6.21 7.78
C LYS A 103 1.66 4.75 7.82
N LEU A 104 2.47 4.32 6.87
CA LEU A 104 2.93 2.94 6.79
C LEU A 104 3.77 2.56 8.02
N PRO A 105 3.38 1.53 8.79
CA PRO A 105 4.14 1.06 9.95
C PRO A 105 5.28 0.09 9.56
N TYR A 106 5.51 -0.11 8.26
CA TYR A 106 6.57 -0.93 7.70
C TYR A 106 7.05 -0.36 6.37
N VAL A 107 8.19 -0.86 5.89
CA VAL A 107 8.68 -0.54 4.54
C VAL A 107 8.04 -1.53 3.57
N TYR A 108 7.42 -1.02 2.50
CA TYR A 108 6.86 -1.86 1.46
C TYR A 108 7.95 -2.21 0.44
N PRO A 109 8.27 -3.50 0.26
CA PRO A 109 9.38 -3.92 -0.60
C PRO A 109 9.05 -3.65 -2.08
N LYS A 110 10.07 -3.31 -2.85
CA LYS A 110 9.93 -3.08 -4.30
C LYS A 110 9.94 -4.35 -5.14
N SER A 111 10.59 -5.39 -4.65
CA SER A 111 10.76 -6.68 -5.32
C SER A 111 10.69 -7.82 -4.32
N SER A 112 10.46 -9.04 -4.83
CA SER A 112 10.49 -10.29 -4.08
C SER A 112 11.92 -10.80 -3.81
N ASP A 113 12.95 -9.99 -4.07
CA ASP A 113 14.32 -10.35 -3.73
C ASP A 113 14.48 -10.41 -2.21
N ASN A 114 15.11 -11.47 -1.70
CA ASN A 114 15.26 -11.68 -0.26
C ASN A 114 15.96 -10.50 0.46
N THR A 115 16.80 -9.75 -0.25
CA THR A 115 17.45 -8.54 0.27
C THR A 115 16.54 -7.33 0.40
N ASN A 116 15.50 -7.26 -0.42
CA ASN A 116 14.47 -6.21 -0.38
C ASN A 116 13.45 -6.51 0.73
N LEU A 117 13.11 -7.79 0.85
CA LEU A 117 12.23 -8.35 1.87
C LEU A 117 12.87 -8.30 3.27
N ALA A 118 14.20 -8.33 3.35
CA ALA A 118 14.95 -8.24 4.60
C ALA A 118 14.99 -6.83 5.22
N THR A 119 14.11 -5.89 4.83
CA THR A 119 14.13 -4.54 5.38
C THR A 119 13.93 -4.59 6.90
N PRO A 120 14.97 -4.32 7.72
CA PRO A 120 14.88 -4.58 9.14
C PRO A 120 14.10 -3.44 9.79
N ASN A 121 12.91 -3.74 10.32
CA ASN A 121 12.25 -2.87 11.30
C ASN A 121 12.83 -3.08 12.71
N TYR A 122 13.56 -4.17 12.93
CA TYR A 122 14.17 -4.52 14.21
C TYR A 122 15.70 -4.51 14.06
N PHE A 123 16.40 -3.68 14.86
CA PHE A 123 17.86 -3.52 14.86
C PHE A 123 18.51 -2.93 13.60
N ARG A 124 17.95 -1.84 13.04
CA ARG A 124 18.70 -1.04 12.06
C ARG A 124 20.01 -0.52 12.67
N LYS A 125 21.14 -1.08 12.25
CA LYS A 125 22.48 -0.53 12.56
C LYS A 125 22.92 0.55 11.57
N ASN A 126 22.32 0.59 10.38
CA ASN A 126 22.58 1.57 9.32
C ASN A 126 21.39 1.64 8.34
N ASP A 127 21.55 2.43 7.28
CA ASP A 127 20.62 2.66 6.18
C ASP A 127 20.82 1.70 4.99
N ARG A 128 21.59 0.62 5.17
CA ARG A 128 21.99 -0.30 4.09
C ARG A 128 21.50 -1.72 4.30
N CYS A 129 21.21 -2.38 3.18
CA CYS A 129 20.84 -3.79 3.16
C CYS A 129 22.10 -4.64 2.99
N VAL A 130 22.09 -5.88 3.46
CA VAL A 130 23.21 -6.80 3.27
C VAL A 130 22.85 -7.81 2.19
N LYS A 131 23.50 -7.72 1.03
CA LYS A 131 23.38 -8.68 -0.06
C LYS A 131 24.68 -9.48 -0.14
N MET A 132 24.58 -10.79 0.08
CA MET A 132 25.74 -11.71 0.02
C MET A 132 26.93 -11.24 0.89
N GLY A 133 26.66 -10.67 2.07
CA GLY A 133 27.68 -10.17 2.98
C GLY A 133 28.24 -8.77 2.67
N THR A 134 27.76 -8.09 1.62
CA THR A 134 28.18 -6.73 1.24
C THR A 134 27.04 -5.74 1.43
N ASN A 135 27.37 -4.50 1.80
CA ASN A 135 26.41 -3.42 1.92
C ASN A 135 25.87 -3.03 0.54
N ASP A 136 24.55 -3.00 0.40
CA ASP A 136 23.81 -2.64 -0.81
C ASP A 136 22.69 -1.63 -0.47
N THR A 137 22.13 -1.02 -1.50
CA THR A 137 20.93 -0.17 -1.42
C THR A 137 19.71 -1.00 -1.04
N CYS A 138 18.80 -0.41 -0.25
CA CYS A 138 17.49 -0.98 0.09
C CYS A 138 16.40 -0.32 -0.75
N PRO A 139 16.05 -0.86 -1.94
CA PRO A 139 15.00 -0.29 -2.78
C PRO A 139 13.61 -0.59 -2.20
N ALA A 140 12.95 0.40 -1.60
CA ALA A 140 11.55 0.30 -1.22
C ALA A 140 10.63 0.87 -2.31
N GLU A 141 9.42 0.33 -2.43
CA GLU A 141 8.36 0.99 -3.20
C GLU A 141 7.76 2.14 -2.38
N TRP A 142 7.53 1.89 -1.09
CA TRP A 142 7.13 2.90 -0.11
C TRP A 142 7.91 2.73 1.19
N GLN A 143 8.44 3.83 1.72
CA GLN A 143 9.19 3.84 2.97
C GLN A 143 8.28 3.82 4.20
N TYR A 144 8.87 3.44 5.33
CA TYR A 144 8.24 3.58 6.64
C TYR A 144 7.81 5.04 6.86
N GLY A 145 6.61 5.24 7.38
CA GLY A 145 6.07 6.57 7.65
C GLY A 145 5.54 7.30 6.41
N GLU A 146 5.57 6.69 5.23
CA GLU A 146 4.88 7.26 4.06
C GLU A 146 3.36 7.21 4.21
N GLY A 147 2.70 8.21 3.64
CA GLY A 147 1.26 8.35 3.64
C GLY A 147 0.86 9.78 3.28
N LEU A 148 -0.18 9.92 2.47
CA LEU A 148 -0.65 11.22 1.98
C LEU A 148 -1.90 11.69 2.70
N SER A 149 -2.22 12.96 2.52
CA SER A 149 -3.43 13.61 2.99
C SER A 149 -4.06 14.39 1.83
N TYR A 150 -5.33 14.77 1.94
CA TYR A 150 -5.98 15.70 0.99
C TYR A 150 -5.53 17.16 1.15
N THR A 151 -4.61 17.43 2.07
CA THR A 151 -4.00 18.74 2.26
C THR A 151 -2.49 18.64 2.34
N THR A 152 -1.82 19.78 2.30
CA THR A 152 -0.36 19.89 2.35
C THR A 152 0.09 20.46 3.69
N PHE A 153 1.21 19.97 4.18
CA PHE A 153 1.81 20.43 5.43
C PHE A 153 3.24 20.90 5.15
N ALA A 154 3.60 22.07 5.69
CA ALA A 154 4.96 22.60 5.63
C ALA A 154 5.52 22.71 7.05
N TYR A 155 6.62 22.02 7.32
CA TYR A 155 7.34 22.12 8.59
C TYR A 155 8.46 23.15 8.45
N THR A 156 8.57 24.06 9.40
CA THR A 156 9.61 25.10 9.43
C THR A 156 10.12 25.31 10.85
N ASN A 157 11.29 25.93 10.99
CA ASN A 157 11.85 26.37 12.28
C ASN A 157 11.95 25.26 13.35
N MET A 158 12.44 24.08 12.97
CA MET A 158 12.79 23.04 13.96
C MET A 158 13.93 23.56 14.85
N GLN A 159 13.67 23.68 16.16
CA GLN A 159 14.63 24.17 17.14
C GLN A 159 14.70 23.22 18.32
N LEU A 160 15.89 23.07 18.90
CA LEU A 160 16.07 22.38 20.16
C LEU A 160 15.65 23.30 21.31
N SER A 161 14.86 22.79 22.25
CA SER A 161 14.50 23.53 23.47
C SER A 161 15.66 23.64 24.47
N SER A 162 16.70 22.83 24.31
CA SER A 162 17.91 22.82 25.13
C SER A 162 19.12 22.37 24.30
N ALA A 163 20.31 22.90 24.62
CA ALA A 163 21.57 22.52 23.97
C ALA A 163 22.09 21.13 24.39
N GLY A 164 21.44 20.46 25.34
CA GLY A 164 21.83 19.12 25.77
C GLY A 164 20.83 18.48 26.73
N PHE A 165 20.94 17.16 26.86
CA PHE A 165 20.29 16.40 27.90
C PHE A 165 21.13 16.49 29.18
N ALA A 166 20.53 16.80 30.32
CA ALA A 166 21.23 16.71 31.59
C ALA A 166 21.51 15.24 31.89
N SER A 167 22.79 14.85 31.92
CA SER A 167 23.15 13.52 32.39
C SER A 167 22.91 13.46 33.90
N THR A 168 21.80 12.89 34.34
CA THR A 168 21.71 12.40 35.72
C THR A 168 22.59 11.16 35.80
N SER A 169 23.75 11.29 36.45
CA SER A 169 24.58 10.13 36.81
C SER A 169 23.75 9.27 37.76
N GLN A 170 23.23 8.14 37.27
CA GLN A 170 22.67 7.11 38.14
C GLN A 170 23.86 6.47 38.86
N THR A 171 23.92 6.72 40.18
CA THR A 171 24.82 6.05 41.12
C THR A 171 24.14 4.80 41.68
#